data_AF-A0A838UID0-F1
#
_entry.id   AF-A0A838UID0-F1
#
_cell.length_a   1.000
_cell.length_b   1.000
_cell.length_c   1.000
_cell.angle_alpha   90.00
_cell.angle_beta   90.00
_cell.angle_gamma   90.00
#
_symmetry.space_group_name_H-M   'P 1'
#
loop_
_entity.id
_entity.type
_entity.pdbx_description
1 polymer ?
#
loop_
_entity_poly.entity_id
_entity_poly.type
_entity_poly.pdbx_seq_one_letter_code
_entity_poly.pdbx_strand_id
1 'polypeptide(L)' 'AMTLFDTLRAWRRAEAARQRVPPYVIFQDQTLADIARAKPASREALLAIEGVGQGKLARYGAAVLGMVAGE' A
#
# COMPACT_ATOMS: atom_id res chain seq x y z
N ALA A 1 19.11 1.96 -6.31
CA ALA A 1 18.36 2.53 -5.16
C ALA A 1 17.05 1.75 -5.02
N MET A 2 16.54 1.57 -3.81
CA MET A 2 15.26 0.89 -3.59
C MET A 2 14.10 1.82 -4.01
N THR A 3 13.12 1.31 -4.76
CA THR A 3 11.97 2.11 -5.21
C THR A 3 10.86 2.12 -4.15
N LEU A 4 9.91 3.07 -4.20
CA LEU A 4 8.70 2.96 -3.36
C LEU A 4 7.90 1.69 -3.64
N PHE A 5 7.88 1.20 -4.88
CA PHE A 5 7.26 -0.09 -5.16
C PHE A 5 7.93 -1.24 -4.39
N ASP A 6 9.26 -1.29 -4.34
CA ASP A 6 9.99 -2.28 -3.56
C ASP A 6 9.70 -2.14 -2.05
N THR A 7 9.65 -0.90 -1.56
CA THR A 7 9.32 -0.56 -0.17
C THR A 7 7.93 -1.07 0.22
N LEU A 8 6.92 -0.74 -0.61
CA LEU A 8 5.54 -1.20 -0.43
C LEU A 8 5.44 -2.73 -0.51
N ARG A 9 6.20 -3.37 -1.41
CA ARG A 9 6.21 -4.83 -1.55
C ARG A 9 6.81 -5.50 -0.32
N ALA A 10 7.88 -4.95 0.24
CA ALA A 10 8.51 -5.43 1.46
C ALA A 10 7.56 -5.28 2.66
N TRP A 11 6.96 -4.10 2.83
CA TRP A 11 5.96 -3.86 3.87
C TRP A 11 4.77 -4.83 3.76
N ARG A 12 4.20 -5.00 2.57
CA ARG A 12 3.07 -5.92 2.35
C ARG A 12 3.40 -7.34 2.77
N ARG A 13 4.61 -7.83 2.46
CA ARG A 13 5.06 -9.18 2.85
C ARG A 13 5.13 -9.31 4.38
N ALA A 14 5.71 -8.32 5.05
CA ALA A 14 5.79 -8.31 6.51
C ALA A 14 4.39 -8.28 7.16
N GLU A 15 3.50 -7.42 6.66
CA GLU A 15 2.15 -7.28 7.19
C GLU A 15 1.30 -8.54 6.96
N ALA A 16 1.42 -9.16 5.77
CA ALA A 16 0.76 -10.41 5.46
C ALA A 16 1.24 -11.56 6.37
N ALA A 17 2.55 -11.65 6.61
CA ALA A 17 3.11 -12.61 7.54
C ALA A 17 2.59 -12.40 8.97
N ARG A 18 2.54 -11.14 9.44
CA ARG A 18 1.99 -10.77 10.75
C ARG A 18 0.53 -11.19 10.91
N GLN A 19 -0.27 -11.03 9.85
CA GLN A 19 -1.68 -11.43 9.83
C GLN A 19 -1.91 -12.91 9.47
N ARG A 20 -0.85 -13.67 9.15
CA ARG A 20 -0.93 -15.06 8.67
C ARG A 20 -1.85 -15.24 7.46
N VAL A 21 -1.81 -14.28 6.54
CA VAL A 21 -2.56 -14.32 5.28
C VAL A 21 -1.62 -14.25 4.08
N PRO A 22 -2.03 -14.74 2.90
CA PRO A 22 -1.28 -14.50 1.68
C PRO A 22 -1.14 -13.00 1.36
N PRO A 23 -0.01 -12.52 0.80
CA PRO A 23 0.22 -11.09 0.54
C PRO A 23 -0.85 -10.40 -0.30
N TYR A 24 -1.41 -11.09 -1.29
CA TYR A 24 -2.45 -10.55 -2.17
C TYR A 24 -3.72 -10.12 -1.42
N VAL A 25 -3.96 -10.66 -0.21
CA VAL A 25 -5.09 -10.28 0.65
C VAL A 25 -4.95 -8.83 1.16
N ILE A 26 -3.71 -8.38 1.37
CA ILE A 26 -3.42 -7.00 1.78
C ILE A 26 -3.60 -6.09 0.55
N PHE A 27 -2.78 -6.28 -0.48
CA PHE A 27 -2.89 -5.59 -1.77
C PHE A 27 -2.37 -6.48 -2.90
N GLN A 28 -2.99 -6.36 -4.07
CA GLN A 28 -2.44 -6.90 -5.32
C GLN A 28 -1.18 -6.13 -5.72
N ASP A 29 -0.30 -6.76 -6.50
CA ASP A 29 0.89 -6.08 -7.04
C ASP A 29 0.51 -4.85 -7.86
N GLN A 30 -0.55 -4.94 -8.66
CA GLN A 30 -1.05 -3.83 -9.46
C GLN A 30 -1.43 -2.62 -8.59
N THR A 31 -2.17 -2.82 -7.49
CA THR A 31 -2.51 -1.73 -6.56
C THR A 31 -1.26 -1.09 -5.94
N LEU A 32 -0.23 -1.87 -5.59
CA LEU A 32 1.02 -1.30 -5.07
C LEU A 32 1.78 -0.50 -6.14
N ALA A 33 1.79 -0.96 -7.39
CA ALA A 33 2.41 -0.26 -8.50
C ALA A 33 1.67 1.07 -8.79
N ASP A 34 0.35 1.07 -8.72
CA ASP A 34 -0.46 2.27 -8.92
C ASP A 34 -0.28 3.27 -7.79
N ILE A 35 -0.19 2.81 -6.53
CA ILE A 35 0.18 3.68 -5.39
C ILE A 35 1.56 4.29 -5.60
N ALA A 36 2.56 3.48 -6.00
CA ALA A 36 3.93 3.94 -6.21
C ALA A 36 4.03 4.98 -7.35
N ARG A 37 3.20 4.83 -8.40
CA ARG A 37 3.13 5.77 -9.52
C ARG A 37 2.38 7.05 -9.15
N ALA A 38 1.23 6.93 -8.48
CA ALA A 38 0.36 8.06 -8.18
C ALA A 38 0.83 8.88 -6.97
N LYS A 39 1.60 8.28 -6.06
CA LYS A 39 2.13 8.89 -4.83
C LYS A 39 1.07 9.70 -4.07
N PRO A 40 -0.03 9.06 -3.64
CA PRO A 40 -1.12 9.76 -2.98
C PRO A 40 -0.67 10.42 -1.68
N ALA A 41 -1.00 11.70 -1.51
CA ALA A 41 -0.65 12.50 -0.32
C ALA A 41 -1.80 12.62 0.69
N SER A 42 -2.95 11.97 0.44
CA SER A 42 -4.10 11.99 1.35
C SER A 42 -4.88 10.68 1.32
N ARG A 43 -5.78 10.52 2.30
CA ARG A 43 -6.67 9.35 2.38
C ARG A 43 -7.62 9.29 1.19
N GLU A 44 -8.11 10.43 0.73
CA GLU A 44 -9.01 10.58 -0.41
C GLU A 44 -8.28 10.21 -1.71
N ALA A 45 -7.05 10.70 -1.89
CA ALA A 45 -6.21 10.33 -3.04
C ALA A 45 -5.89 8.83 -3.04
N LEU A 46 -5.62 8.24 -1.87
CA LEU A 46 -5.36 6.82 -1.74
C LEU A 46 -6.63 5.98 -2.01
N LEU A 47 -7.82 6.45 -1.61
CA LEU A 47 -9.11 5.81 -1.89
C LEU A 47 -9.47 5.82 -3.38
N ALA A 48 -8.94 6.78 -4.14
CA ALA A 48 -9.14 6.86 -5.59
C ALA A 48 -8.35 5.79 -6.38
N ILE A 49 -7.41 5.08 -5.72
CA ILE A 49 -6.65 4.01 -6.37
C ILE A 49 -7.47 2.73 -6.44
N GLU A 50 -7.50 2.11 -7.62
CA GLU A 50 -8.20 0.85 -7.85
C GLU A 50 -7.66 -0.27 -6.92
N GLY A 51 -8.58 -0.98 -6.28
CA GLY A 51 -8.26 -2.02 -5.31
C GLY A 51 -8.02 -1.51 -3.88
N VAL A 52 -8.14 -0.20 -3.63
CA VAL A 52 -8.17 0.41 -2.30
C VAL A 52 -9.61 0.76 -1.90
N GLY A 53 -10.29 -0.17 -1.23
CA GLY A 53 -11.59 0.10 -0.62
C GLY A 53 -11.48 0.72 0.78
N GLN A 54 -12.61 1.20 1.31
CA GLN A 54 -12.70 1.81 2.66
C GLN A 54 -12.09 0.93 3.77
N GLY A 55 -12.30 -0.39 3.73
CA GLY A 55 -11.72 -1.31 4.72
C GLY A 55 -10.19 -1.36 4.68
N LYS A 56 -9.59 -1.32 3.48
CA LYS A 56 -8.13 -1.28 3.32
C LYS A 56 -7.58 0.09 3.70
N LEU A 57 -8.28 1.17 3.34
CA LEU A 57 -7.93 2.53 3.76
C LEU A 57 -7.91 2.65 5.29
N ALA A 58 -8.92 2.09 5.96
CA ALA A 58 -9.00 2.09 7.42
C ALA A 58 -7.85 1.30 8.06
N ARG A 59 -7.49 0.13 7.52
CA ARG A 59 -6.45 -0.75 8.10
C ARG A 59 -5.03 -0.32 7.77
N TYR A 60 -4.79 0.12 6.53
CA TYR A 60 -3.45 0.26 5.96
C TYR A 60 -3.10 1.67 5.50
N GLY A 61 -4.09 2.57 5.43
CA GLY A 61 -3.91 3.89 4.83
C GLY A 61 -2.80 4.70 5.50
N ALA A 62 -2.72 4.69 6.83
CA ALA A 62 -1.69 5.42 7.57
C ALA A 62 -0.27 4.90 7.25
N ALA A 63 -0.08 3.57 7.21
CA ALA A 63 1.23 2.97 6.90
C ALA A 63 1.65 3.26 5.46
N VAL A 64 0.71 3.13 4.51
CA VAL A 64 0.96 3.40 3.09
C VAL A 64 1.32 4.87 2.87
N LEU A 65 0.53 5.80 3.40
CA LEU A 65 0.80 7.24 3.27
C LEU A 65 2.12 7.63 3.92
N GLY A 66 2.50 7.01 5.05
CA GLY A 66 3.80 7.23 5.68
C GLY A 66 4.96 6.80 4.79
N MET A 67 4.85 5.67 4.09
CA MET A 67 5.89 5.23 3.14
C MET A 67 5.95 6.12 1.89
N VAL A 68 4.79 6.57 1.38
CA VAL A 68 4.75 7.50 0.23
C VAL A 68 5.39 8.84 0.58
N ALA A 69 5.16 9.36 1.78
CA ALA A 69 5.74 10.62 2.24
C ALA A 69 7.24 10.55 2.54
N GLY A 70 7.79 9.35 2.72
CA GLY A 70 9.20 9.11 3.06
C GLY A 70 10.08 8.65 1.89
N GLU A 71 9.54 8.53 0.67
CA GLU A 71 10.30 8.27 -0.56
C GLU A 71 10.95 9.53 -1.10
#